data_AF-A0A4P6KHN4-F1
#
_entry.id   AF-A0A4P6KHN4-F1
#
_cell.length_a   1.000
_cell.length_b   1.000
_cell.length_c   1.000
_cell.angle_alpha   90.00
_cell.angle_beta   90.00
_cell.angle_gamma   90.00
#
_symmetry.space_group_name_H-M   'P 1'
#
loop_
_entity.id
_entity.type
_entity.pdbx_description
1 polymer ?
#
loop_
_entity_poly.entity_id
_entity_poly.type
_entity_poly.pdbx_seq_one_letter_code
_entity_poly.pdbx_strand_id
1 'polypeptide(L)'
;MRPFRATLIASLAGLATVGAATLAAAPALAVTDATEVADACGDRVVCEVDGAAISNASQLEGVLPEGVRVVVIPRPDQAQSVPSGTLAAQLRTATGSDTLIVIEDHPGQDRFAVAAGGDETGITESLYAQSEADGGIAVAAIADSLAPGGGAQPPSAAPGGAGLVIGVVAVAVVVVIVGGLLVLVRARRRSRGVAGSRRMERELRAALLGENGEQVRESIDALRERAAVDPDLGPRIVALADHVAELMVRARRRGSEQQTRLLQAQYKDTLAKLLKALGDDYYGDILRNPRFWNDADRRIEEVREAVRSVDVQAVENIRQVNESRDIEFQVALDALTRTVAEAKLSDVYPDRRED
;
A
#
# COMPACT_ATOMS: atom_id res chain seq x y z
N MET A 1 18.26 -95.95 -6.77
CA MET A 1 17.77 -95.76 -5.39
C MET A 1 17.34 -94.31 -5.23
N ARG A 2 16.13 -94.05 -4.69
CA ARG A 2 15.65 -92.72 -4.27
C ARG A 2 16.51 -92.16 -3.12
N PRO A 3 16.25 -90.97 -2.57
CA PRO A 3 16.35 -89.62 -3.15
C PRO A 3 17.21 -88.70 -2.25
N PHE A 4 17.61 -87.50 -2.69
CA PHE A 4 17.91 -86.42 -1.73
C PHE A 4 17.33 -85.09 -2.21
N ARG A 5 16.41 -84.59 -1.39
CA ARG A 5 15.85 -83.23 -1.43
C ARG A 5 16.96 -82.25 -0.99
N ALA A 6 17.12 -81.17 -1.75
CA ALA A 6 17.84 -79.99 -1.28
C ALA A 6 16.87 -78.80 -1.35
N THR A 7 16.62 -78.25 -0.17
CA THR A 7 15.62 -77.23 0.15
C THR A 7 16.15 -75.85 -0.25
N LEU A 8 15.32 -75.11 -0.99
CA LEU A 8 15.45 -73.68 -1.25
C LEU A 8 15.50 -72.88 0.07
N ILE A 9 16.47 -71.97 0.18
CA ILE A 9 16.33 -70.75 0.99
C ILE A 9 16.74 -69.59 0.09
N ALA A 10 15.73 -68.90 -0.44
CA ALA A 10 15.89 -67.65 -1.18
C ALA A 10 15.80 -66.49 -0.17
N SER A 11 16.94 -65.85 0.09
CA SER A 11 17.00 -64.56 0.79
C SER A 11 16.80 -63.43 -0.23
N LEU A 12 15.56 -62.91 -0.26
CA LEU A 12 15.20 -61.66 -0.95
C LEU A 12 15.79 -60.48 -0.18
N ALA A 13 16.82 -59.85 -0.74
CA ALA A 13 17.26 -58.52 -0.35
C ALA A 13 16.35 -57.49 -1.05
N GLY A 14 15.44 -56.89 -0.29
CA GLY A 14 14.63 -55.77 -0.75
C GLY A 14 15.47 -54.50 -0.84
N LEU A 15 15.82 -54.08 -2.06
CA LEU A 15 16.28 -52.73 -2.33
C LEU A 15 15.06 -51.80 -2.28
N ALA A 16 14.94 -51.01 -1.22
CA ALA A 16 14.02 -49.88 -1.18
C ALA A 16 14.66 -48.71 -1.97
N THR A 17 14.27 -48.57 -3.23
CA THR A 17 14.52 -47.35 -4.00
C THR A 17 13.60 -46.25 -3.47
N VAL A 18 14.15 -45.36 -2.64
CA VAL A 18 13.51 -44.10 -2.27
C VAL A 18 13.54 -43.20 -3.50
N GLY A 19 12.47 -43.25 -4.29
CA GLY A 19 12.23 -42.29 -5.36
C GLY A 19 11.94 -40.93 -4.73
N ALA A 20 12.91 -40.02 -4.77
CA ALA A 20 12.66 -38.62 -4.52
C ALA A 20 11.80 -38.08 -5.67
N ALA A 21 10.49 -38.07 -5.48
CA ALA A 21 9.58 -37.34 -6.34
C ALA A 21 9.85 -35.86 -6.14
N THR A 22 10.62 -35.27 -7.05
CA THR A 22 10.65 -33.82 -7.22
C THR A 22 9.27 -33.41 -7.70
N LEU A 23 8.45 -32.91 -6.77
CA LEU A 23 7.25 -32.13 -7.10
C LEU A 23 7.72 -30.93 -7.91
N ALA A 24 7.61 -31.03 -9.23
CA ALA A 24 7.74 -29.87 -10.10
C ALA A 24 6.59 -28.92 -9.73
N ALA A 25 6.93 -27.73 -9.22
CA ALA A 25 5.95 -26.67 -9.04
C ALA A 25 5.32 -26.41 -10.41
N ALA A 26 4.01 -26.65 -10.52
CA ALA A 26 3.28 -26.25 -11.71
C ALA A 26 3.52 -24.75 -11.93
N PRO A 27 3.81 -24.32 -13.17
CA PRO A 27 3.92 -22.90 -13.45
C PRO A 27 2.63 -22.23 -13.02
N ALA A 28 2.71 -21.20 -12.18
CA ALA A 28 1.57 -20.36 -11.85
C ALA A 28 0.99 -19.85 -13.19
N LEU A 29 -0.25 -20.22 -13.47
CA LEU A 29 -0.93 -19.74 -14.66
C LEU A 29 -1.05 -18.22 -14.51
N ALA A 30 -0.61 -17.50 -15.54
CA ALA A 30 -0.85 -16.07 -15.59
C ALA A 30 -2.37 -15.89 -15.70
N VAL A 31 -2.98 -15.22 -14.73
CA VAL A 31 -4.38 -14.80 -14.84
C VAL A 31 -4.48 -13.83 -16.01
N THR A 32 -4.91 -14.33 -17.17
CA THR A 32 -4.96 -13.57 -18.42
C THR A 32 -6.37 -13.18 -18.85
N ASP A 33 -7.41 -13.81 -18.28
CA ASP A 33 -8.80 -13.59 -18.68
C ASP A 33 -9.74 -13.61 -17.46
N ALA A 34 -10.59 -12.59 -17.34
CA ALA A 34 -11.63 -12.54 -16.30
C ALA A 34 -12.67 -13.64 -16.45
N THR A 35 -12.93 -14.10 -17.67
CA THR A 35 -13.91 -15.16 -17.96
C THR A 35 -13.44 -16.49 -17.41
N GLU A 36 -12.15 -16.80 -17.55
CA GLU A 36 -11.54 -18.02 -16.99
C GLU A 36 -11.60 -18.01 -15.46
N VAL A 37 -11.33 -16.86 -14.83
CA VAL A 37 -11.47 -16.69 -13.39
C VAL A 37 -12.94 -16.82 -12.95
N ALA A 38 -13.88 -16.22 -13.68
CA ALA A 38 -15.30 -16.34 -13.39
C ALA A 38 -15.77 -17.80 -13.47
N ASP A 39 -15.38 -18.53 -14.51
CA ASP A 39 -15.69 -19.94 -14.70
C ASP A 39 -15.08 -20.81 -13.59
N ALA A 40 -13.83 -20.53 -13.21
CA ALA A 40 -13.17 -21.23 -12.11
C ALA A 40 -13.83 -20.94 -10.76
N CYS A 41 -14.26 -19.70 -10.52
CA CYS A 41 -14.89 -19.29 -9.27
C CYS A 41 -16.34 -19.75 -9.13
N GLY A 42 -17.09 -19.81 -10.23
CA GLY A 42 -18.51 -20.16 -10.24
C GLY A 42 -19.31 -19.25 -9.31
N ASP A 43 -20.15 -19.84 -8.46
CA ASP A 43 -21.02 -19.11 -7.52
C ASP A 43 -20.41 -18.86 -6.13
N ARG A 44 -19.11 -19.13 -5.95
CA ARG A 44 -18.45 -18.92 -4.66
C ARG A 44 -18.40 -17.44 -4.29
N VAL A 45 -18.67 -17.16 -3.00
CA VAL A 45 -18.57 -15.81 -2.42
C VAL A 45 -17.10 -15.44 -2.21
N VAL A 46 -16.30 -16.39 -1.70
CA VAL A 46 -14.85 -16.26 -1.59
C VAL A 46 -14.21 -17.31 -2.50
N CYS A 47 -13.40 -16.85 -3.45
CA CYS A 47 -12.75 -17.73 -4.43
C CYS A 47 -11.23 -17.55 -4.39
N GLU A 48 -10.52 -18.61 -4.02
CA GLU A 48 -9.06 -18.68 -4.10
C GLU A 48 -8.64 -19.33 -5.42
N VAL A 49 -7.80 -18.62 -6.19
CA VAL A 49 -7.37 -19.01 -7.53
C VAL A 49 -5.88 -19.37 -7.51
N ASP A 50 -5.52 -20.47 -8.18
CA ASP A 50 -4.13 -20.85 -8.49
C ASP A 50 -3.14 -20.83 -7.31
N GLY A 51 -3.60 -21.26 -6.13
CA GLY A 51 -2.78 -21.40 -4.94
C GLY A 51 -2.54 -20.10 -4.16
N ALA A 52 -3.17 -19.00 -4.58
CA ALA A 52 -3.32 -17.83 -3.74
C ALA A 52 -4.27 -18.13 -2.58
N ALA A 53 -3.98 -17.60 -1.39
CA ALA A 53 -4.77 -17.94 -0.21
C ALA A 53 -4.86 -16.78 0.79
N ILE A 54 -5.96 -16.77 1.53
CA ILE A 54 -6.16 -15.93 2.72
C ILE A 54 -6.39 -16.83 3.95
N SER A 55 -5.94 -16.38 5.12
CA SER A 55 -5.97 -17.21 6.33
C SER A 55 -7.38 -17.50 6.86
N ASN A 56 -8.38 -16.70 6.47
CA ASN A 56 -9.74 -16.74 7.02
C ASN A 56 -10.85 -16.96 5.97
N ALA A 57 -10.56 -17.58 4.81
CA ALA A 57 -11.52 -17.75 3.70
C ALA A 57 -12.92 -18.23 4.14
N SER A 58 -13.00 -19.32 4.91
CA SER A 58 -14.29 -19.89 5.37
C SER A 58 -15.03 -19.00 6.38
N GLN A 59 -14.31 -18.19 7.16
CA GLN A 59 -14.94 -17.23 8.08
C GLN A 59 -15.47 -16.04 7.29
N LEU A 60 -14.72 -15.60 6.28
CA LEU A 60 -15.05 -14.47 5.44
C LEU A 60 -16.36 -14.71 4.67
N GLU A 61 -16.58 -15.93 4.15
CA GLU A 61 -17.85 -16.31 3.50
C GLU A 61 -19.08 -16.11 4.39
N GLY A 62 -18.93 -16.27 5.71
CA GLY A 62 -20.04 -16.13 6.67
C GLY A 62 -20.32 -14.70 7.14
N VAL A 63 -19.42 -13.75 6.87
CA VAL A 63 -19.55 -12.35 7.33
C VAL A 63 -19.78 -11.35 6.21
N LEU A 64 -19.50 -11.73 4.95
CA LEU A 64 -19.74 -10.86 3.81
C LEU A 64 -21.25 -10.65 3.57
N PRO A 65 -21.69 -9.40 3.32
CA PRO A 65 -23.07 -9.14 3.00
C PRO A 65 -23.44 -9.69 1.61
N GLU A 66 -24.74 -9.89 1.38
CA GLU A 66 -25.26 -10.31 0.07
C GLU A 66 -24.84 -9.31 -1.02
N GLY A 67 -24.48 -9.83 -2.21
CA GLY A 67 -24.03 -9.03 -3.34
C GLY A 67 -22.53 -8.69 -3.33
N VAL A 68 -21.79 -9.04 -2.28
CA VAL A 68 -20.33 -8.88 -2.22
C VAL A 68 -19.63 -10.19 -2.54
N ARG A 69 -18.61 -10.13 -3.40
CA ARG A 69 -17.72 -11.26 -3.68
C ARG A 69 -16.25 -10.88 -3.53
N VAL A 70 -15.45 -11.86 -3.11
CA VAL A 70 -14.01 -11.74 -2.94
C VAL A 70 -13.31 -12.79 -3.80
N VAL A 71 -12.36 -12.35 -4.61
CA VAL A 71 -11.53 -13.23 -5.44
C VAL A 71 -10.08 -13.01 -5.06
N VAL A 72 -9.40 -14.07 -4.62
CA VAL A 72 -7.99 -14.06 -4.27
C VAL A 72 -7.20 -14.62 -5.44
N ILE A 73 -6.32 -13.81 -6.00
CA ILE A 73 -5.47 -14.17 -7.13
C ILE A 73 -4.01 -14.15 -6.70
N PRO A 74 -3.16 -14.97 -7.35
CA PRO A 74 -1.73 -14.87 -7.12
C PRO A 74 -1.25 -13.53 -7.65
N ARG A 75 -0.11 -13.07 -7.14
CA ARG A 75 0.55 -11.88 -7.65
C ARG A 75 0.67 -11.93 -9.19
N PRO A 76 0.04 -10.98 -9.92
CA PRO A 76 0.08 -10.97 -11.37
C PRO A 76 1.51 -10.77 -11.88
N ASP A 77 1.87 -11.50 -12.94
CA ASP A 77 3.09 -11.20 -13.70
C ASP A 77 2.82 -9.96 -14.56
N GLN A 78 3.45 -8.85 -14.15
CA GLN A 78 3.25 -7.50 -14.70
C GLN A 78 3.46 -7.41 -16.22
N ALA A 79 4.09 -8.40 -16.86
CA ALA A 79 4.30 -8.43 -18.30
C ALA A 79 3.11 -9.00 -19.10
N GLN A 80 2.21 -9.77 -18.47
CA GLN A 80 1.19 -10.57 -19.18
C GLN A 80 -0.21 -10.54 -18.54
N SER A 81 -0.35 -10.02 -17.33
CA SER A 81 -1.61 -10.01 -16.61
C SER A 81 -2.46 -8.76 -16.89
N VAL A 82 -3.78 -8.96 -16.90
CA VAL A 82 -4.75 -7.87 -16.89
C VAL A 82 -4.60 -7.09 -15.58
N PRO A 83 -4.64 -5.74 -15.58
CA PRO A 83 -4.62 -4.96 -14.35
C PRO A 83 -5.76 -5.38 -13.42
N SER A 84 -5.49 -5.58 -12.13
CA SER A 84 -6.46 -6.15 -11.19
C SER A 84 -7.73 -5.31 -11.03
N GLY A 85 -7.67 -3.98 -11.23
CA GLY A 85 -8.86 -3.13 -11.31
C GLY A 85 -9.74 -3.44 -12.52
N THR A 86 -9.13 -3.68 -13.69
CA THR A 86 -9.85 -4.13 -14.89
C THR A 86 -10.44 -5.52 -14.69
N LEU A 87 -9.69 -6.43 -14.05
CA LEU A 87 -10.17 -7.75 -13.69
C LEU A 87 -11.37 -7.67 -12.74
N ALA A 88 -11.30 -6.85 -11.69
CA ALA A 88 -12.40 -6.65 -10.76
C ALA A 88 -13.66 -6.12 -11.46
N ALA A 89 -13.54 -5.14 -12.35
CA ALA A 89 -14.67 -4.61 -13.11
C ALA A 89 -15.30 -5.65 -14.06
N GLN A 90 -14.47 -6.44 -14.74
CA GLN A 90 -14.92 -7.51 -15.64
C GLN A 90 -15.60 -8.64 -14.86
N LEU A 91 -15.02 -9.09 -13.75
CA LEU A 91 -15.59 -10.11 -12.88
C LEU A 91 -16.88 -9.66 -12.23
N ARG A 92 -16.99 -8.40 -11.77
CA ARG A 92 -18.24 -7.85 -11.25
C ARG A 92 -19.35 -7.96 -12.29
N THR A 93 -19.05 -7.58 -13.54
CA THR A 93 -19.99 -7.64 -14.66
C THR A 93 -20.37 -9.07 -15.01
N ALA A 94 -19.41 -10.00 -15.03
CA ALA A 94 -19.65 -11.41 -15.36
C ALA A 94 -20.46 -12.15 -14.29
N THR A 95 -20.21 -11.84 -13.02
CA THR A 95 -20.87 -12.51 -11.87
C THR A 95 -22.17 -11.83 -11.45
N GLY A 96 -22.45 -10.61 -11.91
CA GLY A 96 -23.60 -9.83 -11.47
C GLY A 96 -23.52 -9.38 -10.02
N SER A 97 -22.31 -9.28 -9.44
CA SER A 97 -22.11 -8.84 -8.06
C SER A 97 -22.27 -7.32 -7.93
N ASP A 98 -22.75 -6.83 -6.79
CA ASP A 98 -22.84 -5.38 -6.50
C ASP A 98 -21.45 -4.79 -6.20
N THR A 99 -20.67 -5.55 -5.43
CA THR A 99 -19.28 -5.23 -5.08
C THR A 99 -18.41 -6.46 -5.29
N LEU A 100 -17.29 -6.28 -5.97
CA LEU A 100 -16.29 -7.31 -6.16
C LEU A 100 -14.91 -6.80 -5.73
N ILE A 101 -14.28 -7.54 -4.82
CA ILE A 101 -12.95 -7.24 -4.29
C ILE A 101 -11.99 -8.31 -4.81
N VAL A 102 -10.94 -7.88 -5.49
CA VAL A 102 -9.82 -8.73 -5.88
C VAL A 102 -8.69 -8.51 -4.89
N ILE A 103 -8.24 -9.59 -4.25
CA ILE A 103 -7.07 -9.61 -3.37
C ILE A 103 -5.91 -10.21 -4.16
N GLU A 104 -4.83 -9.45 -4.34
CA GLU A 104 -3.57 -9.96 -4.88
C GLU A 104 -2.71 -10.47 -3.73
N ASP A 105 -2.56 -11.79 -3.63
CA ASP A 105 -1.72 -12.44 -2.62
C ASP A 105 -0.25 -12.02 -2.80
N HIS A 106 0.27 -11.26 -1.82
CA HIS A 106 1.61 -10.70 -1.84
C HIS A 106 2.38 -11.08 -0.58
N PRO A 107 3.68 -11.45 -0.73
CA PRO A 107 4.51 -11.74 0.43
C PRO A 107 4.70 -10.47 1.29
N GLY A 108 4.01 -10.45 2.42
CA GLY A 108 4.13 -9.45 3.47
C GLY A 108 2.93 -8.53 3.62
N GLN A 109 2.24 -8.20 2.52
CA GLN A 109 1.01 -7.42 2.56
C GLN A 109 0.26 -7.54 1.23
N ASP A 110 -0.97 -8.05 1.30
CA ASP A 110 -1.86 -8.17 0.15
C ASP A 110 -2.26 -6.81 -0.43
N ARG A 111 -2.65 -6.82 -1.70
CA ARG A 111 -3.13 -5.63 -2.41
C ARG A 111 -4.57 -5.82 -2.84
N PHE A 112 -5.26 -4.70 -2.98
CA PHE A 112 -6.69 -4.69 -3.28
C PHE A 112 -6.95 -3.98 -4.60
N ALA A 113 -7.88 -4.54 -5.37
CA ALA A 113 -8.59 -3.85 -6.41
C ALA A 113 -10.10 -4.04 -6.19
N VAL A 114 -10.87 -2.97 -6.26
CA VAL A 114 -12.30 -2.98 -5.94
C VAL A 114 -13.07 -2.50 -7.16
N ALA A 115 -14.16 -3.20 -7.47
CA ALA A 115 -15.19 -2.73 -8.38
C ALA A 115 -16.53 -2.75 -7.64
N ALA A 116 -17.18 -1.60 -7.50
CA ALA A 116 -18.45 -1.41 -6.82
C ALA A 116 -19.35 -0.42 -7.59
N GLY A 117 -20.67 -0.56 -7.51
CA GLY A 117 -21.62 0.36 -8.17
C GLY A 117 -21.62 1.80 -7.64
N GLY A 118 -20.78 2.13 -6.65
CA GLY A 118 -20.73 3.43 -5.98
C GLY A 118 -19.34 3.75 -5.42
N ASP A 119 -19.09 3.39 -4.15
CA ASP A 119 -17.93 3.88 -3.38
C ASP A 119 -16.66 3.00 -3.55
N GLU A 120 -16.17 2.86 -4.78
CA GLU A 120 -14.94 2.10 -5.06
C GLU A 120 -13.73 2.65 -4.30
N THR A 121 -13.60 3.98 -4.28
CA THR A 121 -12.48 4.69 -3.64
C THR A 121 -12.54 4.53 -2.12
N GLY A 122 -13.68 4.80 -1.48
CA GLY A 122 -13.81 4.71 -0.02
C GLY A 122 -13.64 3.28 0.50
N ILE A 123 -14.12 2.27 -0.23
CA ILE A 123 -13.87 0.86 0.11
C ILE A 123 -12.37 0.54 0.01
N THR A 124 -11.72 0.97 -1.08
CA THR A 124 -10.28 0.74 -1.27
C THR A 124 -9.44 1.41 -0.17
N GLU A 125 -9.75 2.65 0.17
CA GLU A 125 -9.10 3.38 1.27
C GLU A 125 -9.32 2.68 2.62
N SER A 126 -10.55 2.22 2.89
CA SER A 126 -10.89 1.51 4.13
C SER A 126 -10.13 0.18 4.26
N LEU A 127 -9.93 -0.56 3.16
CA LEU A 127 -9.12 -1.78 3.13
C LEU A 127 -7.66 -1.48 3.48
N TYR A 128 -7.04 -0.48 2.82
CA TYR A 128 -5.65 -0.12 3.10
C TYR A 128 -5.46 0.50 4.48
N ALA A 129 -6.48 1.17 5.02
CA ALA A 129 -6.46 1.74 6.37
C ALA A 129 -6.40 0.67 7.47
N GLN A 130 -6.84 -0.57 7.22
CA GLN A 130 -6.72 -1.66 8.19
C GLN A 130 -5.26 -2.01 8.49
N SER A 131 -4.33 -1.72 7.57
CA SER A 131 -2.90 -2.04 7.72
C SER A 131 -2.63 -3.53 7.99
N GLU A 132 -3.54 -4.41 7.57
CA GLU A 132 -3.41 -5.85 7.72
C GLU A 132 -2.53 -6.44 6.61
N ALA A 133 -1.74 -7.46 6.98
CA ALA A 133 -0.89 -8.18 6.04
C ALA A 133 -1.70 -9.16 5.17
N ASP A 134 -2.73 -9.76 5.77
CA ASP A 134 -3.64 -10.71 5.12
C ASP A 134 -4.90 -9.97 4.67
N GLY A 135 -5.18 -10.04 3.37
CA GLY A 135 -6.29 -9.32 2.75
C GLY A 135 -7.65 -9.81 3.22
N GLY A 136 -7.78 -11.09 3.57
CA GLY A 136 -9.02 -11.64 4.09
C GLY A 136 -9.39 -11.07 5.47
N ILE A 137 -8.38 -10.78 6.31
CA ILE A 137 -8.58 -10.08 7.59
C ILE A 137 -9.00 -8.63 7.34
N ALA A 138 -8.35 -7.94 6.38
CA ALA A 138 -8.70 -6.57 6.02
C ALA A 138 -10.15 -6.44 5.53
N VAL A 139 -10.59 -7.36 4.65
CA VAL A 139 -11.97 -7.36 4.15
C VAL A 139 -12.97 -7.68 5.26
N ALA A 140 -12.67 -8.65 6.13
CA ALA A 140 -13.54 -8.97 7.26
C ALA A 140 -13.74 -7.77 8.20
N ALA A 141 -12.69 -6.98 8.44
CA ALA A 141 -12.74 -5.80 9.30
C ALA A 141 -13.66 -4.69 8.79
N ILE A 142 -13.92 -4.63 7.48
CA ILE A 142 -14.79 -3.62 6.87
C ILE A 142 -16.12 -4.20 6.35
N ALA A 143 -16.41 -5.47 6.61
CA ALA A 143 -17.55 -6.18 6.03
C ALA A 143 -18.90 -5.44 6.22
N ASP A 144 -19.10 -4.83 7.39
CA ASP A 144 -20.31 -4.06 7.71
C ASP A 144 -20.49 -2.83 6.80
N SER A 145 -19.39 -2.22 6.33
CA SER A 145 -19.42 -1.08 5.40
C SER A 145 -19.61 -1.46 3.93
N LEU A 146 -19.53 -2.76 3.61
CA LEU A 146 -19.69 -3.24 2.24
C LEU A 146 -21.16 -3.45 1.83
N ALA A 147 -22.11 -3.29 2.76
CA ALA A 147 -23.53 -3.50 2.50
C ALA A 147 -24.07 -2.48 1.47
N PRO A 148 -24.84 -2.93 0.45
CA PRO A 148 -25.41 -2.03 -0.56
C PRO A 148 -26.30 -0.96 0.07
N GLY A 149 -25.97 0.32 -0.14
CA GLY A 149 -26.79 1.46 0.31
C GLY A 149 -26.42 2.05 1.67
N GLY A 150 -25.37 1.56 2.34
CA GLY A 150 -24.76 2.25 3.47
C GLY A 150 -23.90 3.42 2.98
N GLY A 151 -24.49 4.61 2.85
CA GLY A 151 -23.67 5.82 2.69
C GLY A 151 -22.65 5.89 3.82
N ALA A 152 -21.38 6.17 3.47
CA ALA A 152 -20.28 6.30 4.41
C ALA A 152 -20.71 7.12 5.64
N GLN A 153 -20.88 6.45 6.78
CA GLN A 153 -21.11 7.12 8.05
C GLN A 153 -19.73 7.52 8.56
N PRO A 154 -19.43 8.82 8.74
CA PRO A 154 -18.15 9.25 9.31
C PRO A 154 -17.95 8.61 10.70
N PRO A 155 -16.70 8.39 11.14
CA PRO A 155 -16.43 7.75 12.42
C PRO A 155 -17.14 8.54 13.52
N SER A 156 -18.10 7.88 14.16
CA SER A 156 -18.91 8.48 15.21
C SER A 156 -18.01 8.78 16.40
N ALA A 157 -17.90 10.07 16.71
CA ALA A 157 -17.27 10.57 17.92
C ALA A 157 -17.89 9.88 19.15
N ALA A 158 -17.02 9.33 20.00
CA ALA A 158 -17.42 8.79 21.28
C ALA A 158 -18.11 9.86 22.14
N PRO A 159 -19.31 9.62 22.68
CA PRO A 159 -19.80 10.33 23.84
C PRO A 159 -19.35 9.57 25.09
N GLY A 160 -18.47 10.18 25.86
CA GLY A 160 -18.28 9.78 27.24
C GLY A 160 -19.56 10.04 28.04
N GLY A 161 -19.95 9.09 28.89
CA GLY A 161 -20.88 9.35 29.99
C GLY A 161 -21.88 8.25 30.32
N ALA A 162 -21.50 7.40 31.28
CA ALA A 162 -22.34 6.78 32.33
C ALA A 162 -23.53 5.85 31.93
N GLY A 163 -23.40 4.56 32.26
CA GLY A 163 -24.52 3.62 32.25
C GLY A 163 -24.12 2.16 32.48
N LEU A 164 -23.86 1.81 33.73
CA LEU A 164 -23.54 0.48 34.27
C LEU A 164 -24.65 -0.55 33.99
N VAL A 165 -24.39 -1.70 33.32
CA VAL A 165 -24.87 -3.06 33.69
C VAL A 165 -24.04 -4.19 33.02
N ILE A 166 -23.16 -4.82 33.82
CA ILE A 166 -22.87 -6.27 33.98
C ILE A 166 -22.98 -7.21 32.77
N GLY A 167 -21.89 -7.94 32.47
CA GLY A 167 -21.98 -9.37 32.09
C GLY A 167 -20.86 -9.98 31.23
N VAL A 168 -19.81 -10.52 31.89
CA VAL A 168 -19.05 -11.78 31.63
C VAL A 168 -18.71 -12.12 30.15
N VAL A 169 -17.45 -12.28 29.73
CA VAL A 169 -16.61 -13.49 29.92
C VAL A 169 -15.14 -13.13 29.65
N ALA A 170 -14.27 -13.56 30.57
CA ALA A 170 -12.83 -13.57 30.42
C ALA A 170 -12.38 -14.73 29.51
N VAL A 171 -11.48 -14.46 28.57
CA VAL A 171 -10.57 -15.48 28.04
C VAL A 171 -9.16 -14.91 28.09
N ALA A 172 -8.39 -15.42 29.05
CA ALA A 172 -6.94 -15.26 29.11
C ALA A 172 -6.30 -16.35 28.24
N VAL A 173 -5.39 -15.96 27.34
CA VAL A 173 -4.34 -16.86 26.84
C VAL A 173 -3.01 -16.11 26.85
N VAL A 174 -2.07 -16.72 27.56
CA VAL A 174 -0.67 -16.34 27.76
C VAL A 174 0.18 -16.99 26.64
N VAL A 175 1.45 -16.56 26.51
CA VAL A 175 2.64 -17.29 26.00
C VAL A 175 3.07 -16.86 24.58
N VAL A 176 4.34 -16.59 24.22
CA VAL A 176 5.66 -16.50 24.88
C VAL A 176 6.63 -15.77 23.93
N ILE A 177 7.66 -15.18 24.53
CA ILE A 177 8.93 -14.67 24.00
C ILE A 177 9.48 -15.42 22.76
N VAL A 178 9.70 -14.71 21.65
CA VAL A 178 10.69 -15.06 20.60
C VAL A 178 11.54 -13.84 20.27
N GLY A 179 12.30 -13.36 21.28
CA GLY A 179 13.26 -12.27 21.13
C GLY A 179 14.67 -12.78 20.86
N GLY A 180 14.96 -13.25 19.64
CA GLY A 180 16.32 -13.75 19.33
C GLY A 180 16.77 -13.75 17.87
N LEU A 181 15.87 -13.86 16.89
CA LEU A 181 16.27 -14.05 15.48
C LEU A 181 16.12 -12.82 14.57
N LEU A 182 15.38 -11.79 15.00
CA LEU A 182 15.13 -10.59 14.18
C LEU A 182 16.33 -9.63 14.08
N VAL A 183 17.30 -9.70 14.99
CA VAL A 183 18.45 -8.79 15.00
C VAL A 183 19.47 -9.14 13.90
N LEU A 184 19.61 -10.42 13.54
CA LEU A 184 20.61 -10.87 12.56
C LEU A 184 20.18 -10.64 11.09
N VAL A 185 18.88 -10.61 10.82
CA VAL A 185 18.35 -10.26 9.48
C VAL A 185 18.40 -8.75 9.23
N ARG A 186 18.20 -7.92 10.27
CA ARG A 186 18.31 -6.46 10.17
C ARG A 186 19.76 -5.99 9.94
N ALA A 187 20.75 -6.70 10.49
CA ALA A 187 22.16 -6.39 10.28
C ALA A 187 22.64 -6.71 8.85
N ARG A 188 22.13 -7.77 8.21
CA ARG A 188 22.51 -8.13 6.82
C ARG A 188 21.83 -7.28 5.76
N ARG A 189 20.64 -6.72 6.01
CA ARG A 189 19.99 -5.79 5.06
C ARG A 189 20.69 -4.42 4.96
N ARG A 190 21.39 -3.98 6.01
CA ARG A 190 22.15 -2.72 5.98
C ARG A 190 23.34 -2.74 5.02
N SER A 191 23.98 -3.87 4.76
CA SER A 191 25.17 -3.90 3.89
C SER A 191 24.85 -4.00 2.39
N ARG A 192 23.71 -4.59 2.00
CA ARG A 192 23.26 -4.62 0.59
C ARG A 192 22.51 -3.36 0.16
N GLY A 193 21.91 -2.63 1.10
CA GLY A 193 21.24 -1.35 0.82
C GLY A 193 22.19 -0.27 0.30
N VAL A 194 23.45 -0.23 0.75
CA VAL A 194 24.41 0.83 0.38
C VAL A 194 24.79 0.79 -1.11
N ALA A 195 24.91 -0.39 -1.71
CA ALA A 195 25.26 -0.52 -3.13
C ALA A 195 24.07 -0.12 -4.04
N GLY A 196 22.84 -0.50 -3.67
CA GLY A 196 21.61 -0.11 -4.37
C GLY A 196 21.33 1.39 -4.26
N SER A 197 21.47 1.95 -3.04
CA SER A 197 21.34 3.39 -2.77
C SER A 197 22.31 4.21 -3.63
N ARG A 198 23.61 3.84 -3.66
CA ARG A 198 24.60 4.54 -4.49
C ARG A 198 24.33 4.46 -5.99
N ARG A 199 23.72 3.36 -6.46
CA ARG A 199 23.30 3.24 -7.86
C ARG A 199 22.13 4.17 -8.15
N MET A 200 21.10 4.14 -7.32
CA MET A 200 19.94 5.02 -7.45
C MET A 200 20.36 6.50 -7.43
N GLU A 201 21.24 6.88 -6.51
CA GLU A 201 21.72 8.25 -6.39
C GLU A 201 22.49 8.74 -7.63
N ARG A 202 23.27 7.84 -8.27
CA ARG A 202 23.93 8.15 -9.55
C ARG A 202 22.92 8.31 -10.69
N GLU A 203 21.92 7.43 -10.75
CA GLU A 203 20.86 7.49 -11.76
C GLU A 203 19.99 8.74 -11.58
N LEU A 204 19.69 9.10 -10.33
CA LEU A 204 18.98 10.33 -9.97
C LEU A 204 19.77 11.56 -10.39
N ARG A 205 21.07 11.62 -10.07
CA ARG A 205 21.95 12.73 -10.49
C ARG A 205 21.99 12.88 -12.01
N ALA A 206 21.95 11.77 -12.76
CA ALA A 206 21.88 11.80 -14.22
C ALA A 206 20.49 12.18 -14.76
N ALA A 207 19.42 11.88 -14.02
CA ALA A 207 18.05 12.25 -14.37
C ALA A 207 17.72 13.72 -14.08
N LEU A 208 18.37 14.30 -13.09
CA LEU A 208 18.17 15.66 -12.60
C LEU A 208 19.26 16.63 -13.08
N LEU A 209 19.49 16.65 -14.40
CA LEU A 209 20.38 17.62 -15.03
C LEU A 209 19.65 18.95 -15.26
N GLY A 210 20.38 20.06 -15.11
CA GLY A 210 19.86 21.42 -15.28
C GLY A 210 19.34 22.04 -13.98
N GLU A 211 19.09 23.34 -14.02
CA GLU A 211 18.74 24.15 -12.83
C GLU A 211 17.56 23.59 -12.03
N ASN A 212 16.46 23.24 -12.71
CA ASN A 212 15.29 22.65 -12.04
C ASN A 212 15.61 21.27 -11.45
N GLY A 213 16.45 20.48 -12.12
CA GLY A 213 16.86 19.18 -11.63
C GLY A 213 17.66 19.27 -10.34
N GLU A 214 18.61 20.20 -10.27
CA GLU A 214 19.41 20.44 -9.06
C GLU A 214 18.53 20.84 -7.88
N GLN A 215 17.57 21.75 -8.09
CA GLN A 215 16.63 22.19 -7.04
C GLN A 215 15.69 21.07 -6.58
N VAL A 216 15.22 20.20 -7.48
CA VAL A 216 14.45 19.00 -7.11
C VAL A 216 15.31 18.05 -6.25
N ARG A 217 16.57 17.83 -6.63
CA ARG A 217 17.48 16.97 -5.87
C ARG A 217 17.71 17.51 -4.46
N GLU A 218 18.03 18.79 -4.35
CA GLU A 218 18.21 19.47 -3.06
C GLU A 218 16.95 19.35 -2.20
N SER A 219 15.78 19.46 -2.82
CA SER A 219 14.50 19.30 -2.11
C SER A 219 14.29 17.87 -1.60
N ILE A 220 14.65 16.84 -2.39
CA ILE A 220 14.59 15.44 -1.97
C ILE A 220 15.53 15.20 -0.78
N ASP A 221 16.74 15.76 -0.81
CA ASP A 221 17.70 15.62 0.28
C ASP A 221 17.22 16.34 1.54
N ALA A 222 16.69 17.56 1.41
CA ALA A 222 16.09 18.31 2.51
C ALA A 222 14.88 17.58 3.14
N LEU A 223 14.04 16.92 2.33
CA LEU A 223 12.95 16.09 2.85
C LEU A 223 13.50 14.93 3.70
N ARG A 224 14.55 14.24 3.23
CA ARG A 224 15.17 13.14 3.99
C ARG A 224 15.79 13.59 5.30
N GLU A 225 16.45 14.76 5.31
CA GLU A 225 16.95 15.37 6.54
C GLU A 225 15.82 15.70 7.49
N ARG A 226 14.73 16.28 6.96
CA ARG A 226 13.55 16.63 7.76
C ARG A 226 12.85 15.42 8.37
N ALA A 227 12.82 14.31 7.65
CA ALA A 227 12.25 13.06 8.13
C ALA A 227 12.92 12.51 9.39
N ALA A 228 14.17 12.90 9.67
CA ALA A 228 14.85 12.48 10.90
C ALA A 228 14.37 13.23 12.15
N VAL A 229 13.66 14.36 11.98
CA VAL A 229 13.24 15.25 13.06
C VAL A 229 11.87 14.86 13.63
N ASP A 230 10.98 14.30 12.81
CA ASP A 230 9.64 13.89 13.19
C ASP A 230 9.48 12.35 13.11
N PRO A 231 9.31 11.64 14.24
CA PRO A 231 9.17 10.20 14.24
C PRO A 231 7.84 9.69 13.63
N ASP A 232 6.78 10.50 13.66
CA ASP A 232 5.45 10.12 13.20
C ASP A 232 5.32 10.36 11.69
N LEU A 233 5.76 11.53 11.21
CA LEU A 233 5.68 11.92 9.81
C LEU A 233 6.91 11.49 8.99
N GLY A 234 8.04 11.24 9.66
CA GLY A 234 9.32 10.90 9.05
C GLY A 234 9.28 9.73 8.06
N PRO A 235 8.71 8.56 8.40
CA PRO A 235 8.59 7.44 7.47
C PRO A 235 7.87 7.80 6.17
N ARG A 236 6.83 8.65 6.24
CA ARG A 236 6.06 9.11 5.08
C ARG A 236 6.86 10.09 4.22
N ILE A 237 7.61 10.99 4.86
CA ILE A 237 8.49 11.92 4.14
C ILE A 237 9.62 11.16 3.41
N VAL A 238 10.20 10.12 4.03
CA VAL A 238 11.19 9.26 3.36
C VAL A 238 10.57 8.55 2.15
N ALA A 239 9.38 7.97 2.30
CA ALA A 239 8.69 7.31 1.21
C ALA A 239 8.43 8.28 0.04
N LEU A 240 7.93 9.48 0.32
CA LEU A 240 7.75 10.54 -0.67
C LEU A 240 9.05 10.88 -1.39
N ALA A 241 10.13 11.12 -0.64
CA ALA A 241 11.43 11.45 -1.22
C ALA A 241 11.94 10.34 -2.16
N ASP A 242 11.70 9.07 -1.80
CA ASP A 242 12.07 7.92 -2.61
C ASP A 242 11.18 7.75 -3.85
N HIS A 243 9.86 7.97 -3.74
CA HIS A 243 8.96 7.93 -4.88
C HIS A 243 9.27 9.05 -5.88
N VAL A 244 9.53 10.27 -5.43
CA VAL A 244 9.94 11.37 -6.32
C VAL A 244 11.26 11.06 -7.01
N ALA A 245 12.24 10.51 -6.30
CA ALA A 245 13.51 10.10 -6.90
C ALA A 245 13.31 9.03 -7.99
N GLU A 246 12.51 8.01 -7.70
CA GLU A 246 12.18 6.94 -8.63
C GLU A 246 11.42 7.47 -9.86
N LEU A 247 10.46 8.37 -9.66
CA LEU A 247 9.72 9.05 -10.72
C LEU A 247 10.67 9.75 -11.70
N MET A 248 11.62 10.54 -11.19
CA MET A 248 12.57 11.28 -12.02
C MET A 248 13.46 10.34 -12.84
N VAL A 249 13.94 9.26 -12.22
CA VAL A 249 14.75 8.23 -12.92
C VAL A 249 13.96 7.54 -14.01
N ARG A 250 12.69 7.19 -13.76
CA ARG A 250 11.83 6.53 -14.75
C ARG A 250 11.42 7.47 -15.87
N ALA A 251 11.05 8.71 -15.54
CA ALA A 251 10.70 9.73 -16.52
C ALA A 251 11.87 10.01 -17.47
N ARG A 252 13.10 10.07 -16.96
CA ARG A 252 14.29 10.22 -17.81
C ARG A 252 14.50 9.04 -18.76
N ARG A 253 14.18 7.82 -18.33
CA ARG A 253 14.40 6.59 -19.12
C ARG A 253 13.35 6.36 -20.19
N ARG A 254 12.09 6.71 -19.90
CA ARG A 254 10.93 6.37 -20.74
C ARG A 254 10.28 7.58 -21.40
N GLY A 255 10.35 8.74 -20.77
CA GLY A 255 9.77 9.98 -21.27
C GLY A 255 10.71 10.75 -22.19
N SER A 256 10.14 11.71 -22.90
CA SER A 256 10.90 12.69 -23.67
C SER A 256 11.69 13.65 -22.78
N GLU A 257 12.71 14.29 -23.33
CA GLU A 257 13.47 15.32 -22.62
C GLU A 257 12.58 16.51 -22.20
N GLN A 258 11.62 16.89 -23.05
CA GLN A 258 10.67 17.95 -22.74
C GLN A 258 9.73 17.57 -21.59
N GLN A 259 9.16 16.36 -21.60
CA GLN A 259 8.34 15.85 -20.49
C GLN A 259 9.16 15.80 -19.18
N THR A 260 10.41 15.35 -19.25
CA THR A 260 11.31 15.32 -18.08
C THR A 260 11.54 16.73 -17.52
N ARG A 261 11.80 17.74 -18.37
CA ARG A 261 11.99 19.13 -17.93
C ARG A 261 10.73 19.74 -17.32
N LEU A 262 9.57 19.45 -17.89
CA LEU A 262 8.27 19.89 -17.36
C LEU A 262 8.01 19.26 -15.98
N LEU A 263 8.25 17.95 -15.85
CA LEU A 263 8.12 17.22 -14.61
C LEU A 263 9.04 17.78 -13.51
N GLN A 264 10.30 18.06 -13.84
CA GLN A 264 11.25 18.70 -12.93
C GLN A 264 10.77 20.10 -12.49
N ALA A 265 10.29 20.93 -13.42
CA ALA A 265 9.80 22.26 -13.11
C ALA A 265 8.59 22.22 -12.16
N GLN A 266 7.67 21.27 -12.38
CA GLN A 266 6.51 21.08 -11.53
C GLN A 266 6.88 20.60 -10.13
N TYR A 267 7.66 19.51 -10.04
CA TYR A 267 8.06 18.98 -8.73
C TYR A 267 8.97 19.93 -7.97
N LYS A 268 9.76 20.76 -8.66
CA LYS A 268 10.49 21.83 -7.99
C LYS A 268 9.53 22.71 -7.17
N ASP A 269 8.48 23.23 -7.80
CA ASP A 269 7.55 24.15 -7.15
C ASP A 269 6.75 23.45 -6.03
N THR A 270 6.25 22.23 -6.29
CA THR A 270 5.55 21.43 -5.30
C THR A 270 6.41 21.13 -4.08
N LEU A 271 7.65 20.66 -4.28
CA LEU A 271 8.54 20.30 -3.17
C LEU A 271 9.02 21.53 -2.41
N ALA A 272 9.27 22.66 -3.08
CA ALA A 272 9.64 23.90 -2.41
C ALA A 272 8.52 24.39 -1.47
N LYS A 273 7.26 24.32 -1.90
CA LYS A 273 6.10 24.66 -1.06
C LYS A 273 5.92 23.67 0.10
N LEU A 274 6.08 22.38 -0.17
CA LEU A 274 6.00 21.36 0.86
C LEU A 274 7.09 21.51 1.92
N LEU A 275 8.33 21.77 1.51
CA LEU A 275 9.45 22.03 2.42
C LEU A 275 9.23 23.29 3.25
N LYS A 276 8.67 24.34 2.67
CA LYS A 276 8.28 25.54 3.42
C LYS A 276 7.23 25.21 4.49
N ALA A 277 6.21 24.43 4.15
CA ALA A 277 5.20 23.98 5.11
C ALA A 277 5.82 23.10 6.21
N LEU A 278 6.67 22.14 5.84
CA LEU A 278 7.37 21.28 6.79
C LEU A 278 8.46 22.00 7.61
N GLY A 279 8.80 23.23 7.27
CA GLY A 279 9.91 23.98 7.86
C GLY A 279 9.80 24.19 9.38
N ASP A 280 10.94 24.55 9.99
CA ASP A 280 11.00 24.82 11.44
C ASP A 280 10.14 26.00 11.87
N ASP A 281 9.95 26.98 10.98
CA ASP A 281 9.19 28.19 11.25
C ASP A 281 7.67 27.99 11.20
N TYR A 282 7.19 26.91 10.56
CA TYR A 282 5.75 26.60 10.48
C TYR A 282 5.44 25.29 11.20
N TYR A 283 5.54 24.14 10.53
CA TYR A 283 5.18 22.85 11.13
C TYR A 283 6.01 22.54 12.38
N GLY A 284 7.32 22.81 12.33
CA GLY A 284 8.19 22.60 13.49
C GLY A 284 7.84 23.51 14.67
N ASP A 285 7.39 24.73 14.43
CA ASP A 285 6.96 25.63 15.51
C ASP A 285 5.58 25.26 16.07
N ILE A 286 4.64 24.88 15.20
CA ILE A 286 3.32 24.38 15.62
C ILE A 286 3.48 23.17 16.56
N LEU A 287 4.37 22.23 16.23
CA LEU A 287 4.64 21.06 17.08
C LEU A 287 5.28 21.42 18.43
N ARG A 288 6.20 22.38 18.46
CA ARG A 288 6.90 22.78 19.69
C ARG A 288 6.05 23.68 20.57
N ASN A 289 5.21 24.52 19.96
CA ASN A 289 4.50 25.60 20.62
C ASN A 289 3.02 25.66 20.19
N PRO A 290 2.22 24.59 20.32
CA PRO A 290 0.87 24.53 19.76
C PRO A 290 -0.07 25.63 20.30
N ARG A 291 0.15 26.08 21.54
CA ARG A 291 -0.62 27.17 22.17
C ARG A 291 -0.47 28.55 21.52
N PHE A 292 0.56 28.76 20.68
CA PHE A 292 0.77 30.02 19.97
C PHE A 292 0.06 30.05 18.61
N TRP A 293 -0.57 28.95 18.22
CA TRP A 293 -1.21 28.78 16.92
C TRP A 293 -2.71 28.51 17.09
N ASN A 294 -3.53 29.23 16.33
CA ASN A 294 -4.96 28.94 16.23
C ASN A 294 -5.16 27.65 15.40
N ASP A 295 -6.06 26.77 15.87
CA ASP A 295 -6.37 25.49 15.24
C ASP A 295 -5.11 24.63 14.96
N ALA A 296 -4.17 24.57 15.91
CA ALA A 296 -2.90 23.85 15.75
C ALA A 296 -3.08 22.40 15.26
N ASP A 297 -4.02 21.66 15.83
CA ASP A 297 -4.31 20.28 15.43
C ASP A 297 -4.79 20.18 13.97
N ARG A 298 -5.66 21.11 13.54
CA ARG A 298 -6.13 21.16 12.14
C ARG A 298 -4.96 21.43 11.20
N ARG A 299 -4.09 22.39 11.53
CA ARG A 299 -2.91 22.73 10.72
C ARG A 299 -1.91 21.60 10.63
N ILE A 300 -1.70 20.86 11.73
CA ILE A 300 -0.86 19.65 11.74
C ILE A 300 -1.43 18.64 10.74
N GLU A 301 -2.75 18.39 10.77
CA GLU A 301 -3.37 17.44 9.87
C GLU A 301 -3.33 17.93 8.41
N GLU A 302 -3.52 19.22 8.15
CA GLU A 302 -3.38 19.80 6.80
C GLU A 302 -1.97 19.57 6.21
N VAL A 303 -0.92 19.71 7.01
CA VAL A 303 0.46 19.42 6.56
C VAL A 303 0.67 17.92 6.31
N ARG A 304 0.11 17.06 7.17
CA ARG A 304 0.16 15.60 6.99
C ARG A 304 -0.58 15.16 5.72
N GLU A 305 -1.75 15.75 5.46
CA GLU A 305 -2.52 15.57 4.24
C GLU A 305 -1.75 16.04 3.02
N ALA A 306 -1.10 17.21 3.08
CA ALA A 306 -0.28 17.69 1.99
C ALA A 306 0.86 16.71 1.63
N VAL A 307 1.57 16.17 2.64
CA VAL A 307 2.60 15.13 2.41
C VAL A 307 1.99 13.89 1.75
N ARG A 308 0.85 13.40 2.27
CA ARG A 308 0.15 12.22 1.74
C ARG A 308 -0.31 12.41 0.30
N SER A 309 -0.91 13.55 0.00
CA SER A 309 -1.42 13.89 -1.33
C SER A 309 -0.29 13.96 -2.37
N VAL A 310 0.83 14.61 -2.04
CA VAL A 310 2.00 14.69 -2.94
C VAL A 310 2.62 13.30 -3.15
N ASP A 311 2.64 12.45 -2.12
CA ASP A 311 3.14 11.07 -2.22
C ASP A 311 2.29 10.22 -3.17
N VAL A 312 0.96 10.24 -2.98
CA VAL A 312 0.00 9.57 -3.86
C VAL A 312 0.17 10.04 -5.30
N GLN A 313 0.31 11.36 -5.51
CA GLN A 313 0.54 11.92 -6.84
C GLN A 313 1.86 11.44 -7.46
N ALA A 314 2.94 11.32 -6.68
CA ALA A 314 4.21 10.79 -7.18
C ALA A 314 4.10 9.32 -7.63
N VAL A 315 3.37 8.50 -6.88
CA VAL A 315 3.09 7.10 -7.26
C VAL A 315 2.23 7.02 -8.52
N GLU A 316 1.21 7.88 -8.65
CA GLU A 316 0.36 7.90 -9.84
C GLU A 316 1.14 8.34 -11.08
N ASN A 317 1.96 9.39 -10.97
CA ASN A 317 2.86 9.81 -12.05
C ASN A 317 3.86 8.70 -12.44
N ILE A 318 4.33 7.89 -11.48
CA ILE A 318 5.14 6.71 -11.77
C ILE A 318 4.37 5.71 -12.63
N ARG A 319 3.10 5.45 -12.32
CA ARG A 319 2.25 4.53 -13.08
C ARG A 319 2.06 5.04 -14.50
N GLN A 320 1.71 6.31 -14.67
CA GLN A 320 1.56 6.95 -15.98
C GLN A 320 2.84 6.83 -16.83
N VAL A 321 4.02 7.10 -16.24
CA VAL A 321 5.31 6.94 -16.91
C VAL A 321 5.60 5.49 -17.31
N ASN A 322 5.21 4.52 -16.48
CA ASN A 322 5.38 3.10 -16.81
C ASN A 322 4.44 2.65 -17.93
N GLU A 323 3.24 3.21 -17.99
CA GLU A 323 2.24 2.95 -19.03
C GLU A 323 2.52 3.71 -20.34
N SER A 324 3.60 4.51 -20.39
CA SER A 324 3.91 5.43 -21.51
C SER A 324 2.77 6.41 -21.82
N ARG A 325 1.92 6.71 -20.84
CA ARG A 325 0.88 7.74 -20.96
C ARG A 325 1.50 9.12 -20.76
N ASP A 326 0.84 10.13 -21.31
CA ASP A 326 1.19 11.51 -20.98
C ASP A 326 0.97 11.75 -19.48
N ILE A 327 1.94 12.43 -18.85
CA ILE A 327 1.85 12.75 -17.42
C ILE A 327 0.78 13.81 -17.26
N GLU A 328 -0.30 13.47 -16.58
CA GLU A 328 -1.36 14.40 -16.24
C GLU A 328 -1.01 15.09 -14.93
N PHE A 329 -0.63 16.37 -15.04
CA PHE A 329 -0.42 17.21 -13.88
C PHE A 329 -1.77 17.65 -13.32
N GLN A 330 -2.36 16.82 -12.45
CA GLN A 330 -3.44 17.30 -11.60
C GLN A 330 -2.89 18.46 -10.76
N VAL A 331 -3.58 19.60 -10.81
CA VAL A 331 -3.24 20.83 -10.08
C VAL A 331 -3.41 20.56 -8.59
N ALA A 332 -2.44 19.90 -7.97
CA ALA A 332 -2.42 19.54 -6.54
C ALA A 332 -2.03 20.73 -5.66
N LEU A 333 -2.51 21.92 -6.01
CA LEU A 333 -2.08 23.17 -5.40
C LEU A 333 -3.16 23.84 -4.55
N ASP A 334 -4.40 23.37 -4.53
CA ASP A 334 -5.44 24.02 -3.70
C ASP A 334 -5.24 23.74 -2.20
N ALA A 335 -4.84 22.52 -1.82
CA ALA A 335 -4.55 22.18 -0.42
C ALA A 335 -3.29 22.88 0.11
N LEU A 336 -2.24 23.00 -0.73
CA LEU A 336 -0.93 23.56 -0.37
C LEU A 336 -0.88 25.10 -0.44
N THR A 337 -1.65 25.71 -1.34
CA THR A 337 -1.71 27.18 -1.43
C THR A 337 -2.53 27.76 -0.29
N ARG A 338 -3.63 27.11 0.13
CA ARG A 338 -4.42 27.58 1.28
C ARG A 338 -3.60 27.57 2.57
N THR A 339 -2.92 26.45 2.88
CA THR A 339 -2.08 26.31 4.09
C THR A 339 -0.95 27.33 4.18
N VAL A 340 -0.24 27.60 3.08
CA VAL A 340 0.92 28.51 3.10
C VAL A 340 0.51 29.98 2.94
N ALA A 341 -0.60 30.29 2.27
CA ALA A 341 -1.06 31.67 2.05
C ALA A 341 -1.85 32.26 3.23
N GLU A 342 -2.51 31.42 4.03
CA GLU A 342 -3.28 31.84 5.21
C GLU A 342 -2.41 32.09 6.45
N ALA A 343 -1.19 31.53 6.52
CA ALA A 343 -0.22 31.76 7.60
C ALA A 343 0.41 33.18 7.61
N LYS A 344 -0.41 34.23 7.46
CA LYS A 344 0.00 35.64 7.62
C LYS A 344 -0.13 36.07 9.08
N LEU A 345 0.57 37.15 9.45
CA LEU A 345 0.64 37.72 10.81
C LEU A 345 -0.70 37.85 11.57
N SER A 346 -1.83 37.93 10.85
CA SER A 346 -3.19 37.93 11.41
C SER A 346 -3.54 36.68 12.21
N ASP A 347 -2.84 35.56 11.98
CA ASP A 347 -3.08 34.31 12.72
C ASP A 347 -2.37 34.28 14.09
N VAL A 348 -1.30 35.07 14.25
CA VAL A 348 -0.53 35.19 15.50
C VAL A 348 -1.06 36.34 16.38
N TYR A 349 -1.64 37.36 15.76
CA TYR A 349 -2.29 38.48 16.45
C TYR A 349 -3.74 38.57 15.99
N PRO A 350 -4.74 38.21 16.83
CA PRO A 350 -6.12 38.50 16.49
C PRO A 350 -6.25 40.02 16.29
N ASP A 351 -6.87 40.43 15.20
CA ASP A 351 -7.11 41.85 14.90
C ASP A 351 -7.65 42.54 16.16
N ARG A 352 -6.85 43.47 16.68
CA ARG A 352 -7.23 44.28 17.82
C ARG A 352 -8.44 45.09 17.34
N ARG A 353 -9.64 44.75 17.83
CA ARG A 353 -10.84 45.53 17.59
C ARG A 353 -10.52 46.98 17.97
N GLU A 354 -10.55 47.86 16.97
CA GLU A 354 -10.51 49.30 17.20
C GLU A 354 -11.86 49.66 17.81
N ASP A 355 -11.86 49.86 19.13
CA ASP A 355 -12.99 50.41 19.90
C ASP A 355 -13.08 51.94 19.71
#